data_AF-A0A347W585-F1
#
_entry.id   AF-A0A347W585-F1
#
_cell.length_a   1.000
_cell.length_b   1.000
_cell.length_c   1.000
_cell.angle_alpha   90.00
_cell.angle_beta   90.00
_cell.angle_gamma   90.00
#
_symmetry.space_group_name_H-M   'P 1'
#
loop_
_entity.id
_entity.type
_entity.pdbx_description
1 polymer ?
#
loop_
_entity_poly.entity_id
_entity_poly.type
_entity_poly.pdbx_seq_one_letter_code
_entity_poly.pdbx_strand_id
1 'polypeptide(L)'
;MIAICRYFFLLALFCDLFFAKDLNRDKNADISKDAILAKIQELYNAPLNEKSQALTCNLTKKQLDEVKLDINSPIFPYFNALLELNTSEKISKIAQDLLMQEVRNKDRLHTLLALQLHFIKKCDRCEKVRDISNFDYYRFSNSNVQKLLYTEGGNFKSSFVLHGEAFLCKALESKSLESKKDSKLAQYFLKSYANFMLAGLHTRALNVLLYGLSLTNDNALYATFKFLASNDIVILKNLNSVHLLKIMELDSKNYFKNINMIRNFKNLKAIEGSLVSNYVISGLLIRDMDMGRILSPFSKFATQQTIDEFKQKQQYYEQELQDSSLKILKNATKQEIYEYYRILTLKERLKGQISGLITKLY
;
A
#
# COMPACT_ATOMS: atom_id res chain seq x y z
N MET A 1 41.11 22.89 21.56
CA MET A 1 40.20 21.72 21.54
C MET A 1 38.85 22.00 22.23
N ILE A 2 38.27 23.20 22.06
CA ILE A 2 36.93 23.59 22.61
C ILE A 2 36.04 24.24 21.51
N ALA A 3 36.54 24.39 20.28
CA ALA A 3 35.80 25.06 19.20
C ALA A 3 34.94 24.14 18.32
N ILE A 4 35.09 22.81 18.42
CA ILE A 4 34.35 21.85 17.57
C ILE A 4 32.98 21.47 18.20
N CYS A 5 32.79 21.67 19.50
CA CYS A 5 31.53 21.32 20.19
C CYS A 5 30.43 22.39 20.09
N ARG A 6 30.69 23.60 19.56
CA ARG A 6 29.65 24.63 19.41
C ARG A 6 28.97 24.64 18.03
N TYR A 7 29.58 24.04 17.01
CA TYR A 7 28.98 23.97 15.67
C TYR A 7 27.91 22.87 15.54
N PHE A 8 28.01 21.79 16.32
CA PHE A 8 27.00 20.73 16.32
C PHE A 8 25.71 21.10 17.07
N PHE A 9 25.77 21.99 18.06
CA PHE A 9 24.60 22.38 18.84
C PHE A 9 23.70 23.40 18.10
N LEU A 10 24.28 24.22 17.21
CA LEU A 10 23.51 25.14 16.36
C LEU A 10 22.91 24.45 15.12
N LEU A 11 23.51 23.37 14.61
CA LEU A 11 22.91 22.59 13.52
C LEU A 11 21.73 21.72 13.98
N ALA A 12 21.76 21.22 15.22
CA ALA A 12 20.64 20.49 15.81
C ALA A 12 19.42 21.40 16.04
N LEU A 13 19.64 22.65 16.45
CA LEU A 13 18.57 23.65 16.61
C LEU A 13 17.95 24.10 15.28
N PHE A 14 18.69 24.08 14.16
CA PHE A 14 18.13 24.43 12.85
C PHE A 14 17.40 23.27 12.14
N CYS A 15 17.72 22.00 12.45
CA CYS A 15 17.00 20.86 11.89
C CYS A 15 15.66 20.58 12.60
N ASP A 16 15.56 20.84 13.91
CA ASP A 16 14.31 20.63 14.65
C ASP A 16 13.28 21.76 14.42
N LEU A 17 13.72 22.94 13.98
CA LEU A 17 12.83 24.07 13.65
C LEU A 17 12.14 23.94 12.28
N PHE A 18 12.62 23.08 11.38
CA PHE A 18 11.96 22.82 10.08
C PHE A 18 11.01 21.61 10.09
N PHE A 19 11.12 20.69 11.06
CA PHE A 19 10.25 19.52 11.15
C PHE A 19 9.12 19.63 12.19
N ALA A 20 9.11 20.66 13.03
CA ALA A 20 8.12 20.81 14.10
C ALA A 20 7.06 21.91 13.91
N LYS A 21 6.98 22.58 12.74
CA LYS A 21 6.14 23.79 12.59
C LYS A 21 4.77 23.64 11.92
N ASP A 22 4.32 22.44 11.58
CA ASP A 22 3.02 22.26 10.90
C ASP A 22 1.94 21.53 11.72
N LEU A 23 2.13 21.41 13.05
CA LEU A 23 1.20 20.68 13.91
C LEU A 23 0.87 21.44 15.20
N ASN A 24 -0.03 22.42 15.10
CA ASN A 24 -1.27 22.51 15.89
C ASN A 24 -1.92 23.90 15.84
N ARG A 25 -3.26 23.88 15.71
CA ARG A 25 -4.25 24.96 15.95
C ARG A 25 -4.38 26.07 14.91
N ASP A 26 -5.55 26.11 14.27
CA ASP A 26 -6.28 27.29 13.78
C ASP A 26 -5.58 28.33 12.89
N LYS A 27 -4.53 27.96 12.15
CA LYS A 27 -3.93 28.83 11.11
C LYS A 27 -4.45 28.58 9.69
N ASN A 28 -5.37 27.64 9.49
CA ASN A 28 -5.86 27.29 8.16
C ASN A 28 -6.99 28.21 7.64
N ALA A 29 -7.46 29.16 8.45
CA ALA A 29 -8.36 30.21 7.97
C ALA A 29 -7.69 31.06 6.87
N ASP A 30 -6.37 31.29 6.94
CA ASP A 30 -5.65 32.24 6.08
C ASP A 30 -4.92 31.65 4.86
N ILE A 31 -4.78 30.33 4.73
CA ILE A 31 -4.13 29.76 3.54
C ILE A 31 -5.11 29.86 2.36
N SER A 32 -4.74 30.58 1.30
CA SER A 32 -5.56 30.71 0.09
C SER A 32 -5.73 29.35 -0.61
N LYS A 33 -6.83 29.20 -1.36
CA LYS A 33 -7.07 28.00 -2.18
C LYS A 33 -5.90 27.73 -3.13
N ASP A 34 -5.37 28.77 -3.75
CA ASP A 34 -4.26 28.69 -4.71
C ASP A 34 -2.96 28.24 -4.04
N ALA A 35 -2.71 28.67 -2.81
CA ALA A 35 -1.55 28.21 -2.04
C ALA A 35 -1.64 26.70 -1.73
N ILE A 36 -2.82 26.15 -1.46
CA ILE A 36 -2.98 24.71 -1.24
C ILE A 36 -2.77 23.95 -2.56
N LEU A 37 -3.30 24.45 -3.69
CA LEU A 37 -3.08 23.85 -5.01
C LEU A 37 -1.61 23.85 -5.42
N ALA A 38 -0.89 24.94 -5.15
CA ALA A 38 0.56 25.02 -5.39
C ALA A 38 1.32 23.96 -4.59
N LYS A 39 0.99 23.78 -3.31
CA LYS A 39 1.59 22.73 -2.47
C LYS A 39 1.28 21.31 -2.98
N ILE A 40 0.08 21.07 -3.50
CA ILE A 40 -0.25 19.78 -4.13
C ILE A 40 0.62 19.54 -5.37
N GLN A 41 0.81 20.55 -6.21
CA GLN A 41 1.70 20.46 -7.37
C GLN A 41 3.16 20.22 -6.97
N GLU A 42 3.64 20.89 -5.92
CA GLU A 42 4.97 20.65 -5.36
C GLU A 42 5.13 19.19 -4.90
N LEU A 43 4.14 18.65 -4.20
CA LEU A 43 4.15 17.24 -3.78
C LEU A 43 4.24 16.30 -4.98
N TYR A 44 3.47 16.54 -6.04
CA TYR A 44 3.54 15.71 -7.25
C TYR A 44 4.89 15.72 -7.94
N ASN A 45 5.60 16.85 -7.86
CA ASN A 45 6.92 17.02 -8.47
C ASN A 45 8.07 16.66 -7.52
N ALA A 46 7.78 16.31 -6.26
CA ALA A 46 8.79 16.00 -5.28
C ALA A 46 9.58 14.74 -5.71
N PRO A 47 10.92 14.79 -5.71
CA PRO A 47 11.72 13.61 -6.00
C PRO A 47 11.49 12.56 -4.92
N LEU A 48 11.47 11.29 -5.33
CA LEU A 48 11.36 10.16 -4.41
C LEU A 48 12.53 10.20 -3.42
N ASN A 49 12.22 10.42 -2.14
CA ASN A 49 13.22 10.45 -1.09
C ASN A 49 13.36 9.05 -0.46
N GLU A 50 14.34 8.28 -0.94
CA GLU A 50 14.60 6.93 -0.43
C GLU A 50 15.42 7.00 0.87
N LYS A 51 14.74 7.11 2.02
CA LYS A 51 15.39 6.94 3.33
C LYS A 51 14.99 5.61 3.95
N SER A 52 15.99 4.85 4.39
CA SER A 52 15.75 3.62 5.15
C SER A 52 15.48 3.97 6.61
N GLN A 53 14.26 3.78 7.10
CA GLN A 53 13.88 4.00 8.50
C GLN A 53 13.20 2.74 9.06
N ALA A 54 13.31 2.50 10.36
CA ALA A 54 12.58 1.40 10.99
C ALA A 54 11.06 1.61 10.84
N LEU A 55 10.29 0.52 10.77
CA LEU A 55 8.83 0.61 10.71
C LEU A 55 8.30 1.17 12.03
N THR A 56 7.83 2.41 12.01
CA THR A 56 7.28 3.14 13.16
C THR A 56 5.86 3.62 12.90
N CYS A 57 5.12 3.89 13.97
CA CYS A 57 3.89 4.66 13.91
C CYS A 57 4.23 6.14 13.68
N ASN A 58 3.65 6.74 12.64
CA ASN A 58 3.83 8.16 12.31
C ASN A 58 2.53 8.97 12.48
N LEU A 59 1.49 8.41 13.08
CA LEU A 59 0.31 9.19 13.44
C LEU A 59 0.48 9.85 14.79
N THR A 60 -0.02 11.08 14.89
CA THR A 60 -0.25 11.70 16.19
C THR A 60 -1.43 11.03 16.90
N LYS A 61 -1.49 11.13 18.22
CA LYS A 61 -2.61 10.63 19.01
C LYS A 61 -3.97 11.16 18.50
N LYS A 62 -4.03 12.46 18.18
CA LYS A 62 -5.23 13.08 17.59
C LYS A 62 -5.66 12.40 16.29
N GLN A 63 -4.72 12.11 15.38
CA GLN A 63 -5.03 11.42 14.13
C GLN A 63 -5.50 9.98 14.36
N LEU A 64 -4.96 9.29 15.36
CA LEU A 64 -5.42 7.95 15.74
C LEU A 64 -6.86 7.99 16.31
N ASP A 65 -7.15 8.95 17.18
CA ASP A 65 -8.47 9.09 17.81
C ASP A 65 -9.57 9.48 16.80
N GLU A 66 -9.20 10.10 15.68
CA GLU A 66 -10.13 10.46 14.59
C GLU A 66 -10.56 9.25 13.73
N VAL A 67 -9.88 8.11 13.84
CA VAL A 67 -10.07 6.93 12.98
C VAL A 67 -10.89 5.86 13.68
N LYS A 68 -11.94 5.38 13.02
CA LYS A 68 -12.70 4.20 13.44
C LYS A 68 -12.19 2.97 12.68
N LEU A 69 -11.45 2.13 13.39
CA LEU A 69 -10.92 0.88 12.84
C LEU A 69 -11.94 -0.24 12.98
N ASP A 70 -12.32 -0.84 11.86
CA ASP A 70 -13.11 -2.07 11.85
C ASP A 70 -12.19 -3.29 11.76
N ILE A 71 -12.04 -3.97 12.89
CA ILE A 71 -11.27 -5.22 13.02
C ILE A 71 -12.15 -6.46 12.86
N ASN A 72 -13.48 -6.31 12.84
CA ASN A 72 -14.40 -7.45 12.90
C ASN A 72 -14.77 -8.01 11.51
N SER A 73 -14.34 -7.33 10.45
CA SER A 73 -14.55 -7.81 9.07
C SER A 73 -13.99 -9.25 8.88
N PRO A 74 -14.78 -10.15 8.27
CA PRO A 74 -14.48 -11.58 8.23
C PRO A 74 -13.24 -11.87 7.37
N ILE A 75 -12.19 -12.46 7.94
CA ILE A 75 -10.97 -12.82 7.19
C ILE A 75 -11.11 -14.13 6.40
N PHE A 76 -12.10 -14.95 6.74
CA PHE A 76 -12.26 -16.30 6.20
C PHE A 76 -12.37 -16.36 4.67
N PRO A 77 -13.17 -15.51 3.98
CA PRO A 77 -13.24 -15.55 2.52
C PRO A 77 -11.88 -15.23 1.85
N TYR A 78 -11.15 -14.24 2.39
CA TYR A 78 -9.80 -13.91 1.97
C TYR A 78 -8.83 -15.09 2.16
N PHE A 79 -8.79 -15.67 3.36
CA PHE A 79 -7.85 -16.72 3.68
C PHE A 79 -8.10 -18.01 2.90
N ASN A 80 -9.37 -18.40 2.72
CA ASN A 80 -9.71 -19.59 1.93
C ASN A 80 -9.31 -19.46 0.46
N ALA A 81 -9.56 -18.30 -0.14
CA ALA A 81 -9.15 -18.05 -1.53
C ALA A 81 -7.63 -18.22 -1.69
N LEU A 82 -6.83 -17.75 -0.71
CA LEU A 82 -5.38 -17.95 -0.71
C LEU A 82 -4.99 -19.42 -0.47
N LEU A 83 -5.66 -20.14 0.43
CA LEU A 83 -5.39 -21.56 0.69
C LEU A 83 -5.66 -22.43 -0.55
N GLU A 84 -6.80 -22.22 -1.21
CA GLU A 84 -7.15 -22.93 -2.44
C GLU A 84 -6.14 -22.62 -3.55
N LEU A 85 -5.72 -21.38 -3.71
CA LEU A 85 -4.71 -21.01 -4.71
C LEU A 85 -3.31 -21.56 -4.38
N ASN A 86 -2.99 -21.73 -3.10
CA ASN A 86 -1.70 -22.31 -2.68
C ASN A 86 -1.65 -23.83 -2.86
N THR A 87 -2.81 -24.49 -2.93
CA THR A 87 -2.94 -25.96 -3.10
C THR A 87 -3.33 -26.37 -4.51
N SER A 88 -3.97 -25.49 -5.28
CA SER A 88 -4.48 -25.74 -6.62
C SER A 88 -4.22 -24.56 -7.55
N GLU A 89 -4.24 -24.78 -8.87
CA GLU A 89 -3.97 -23.71 -9.83
C GLU A 89 -5.12 -22.71 -10.01
N LYS A 90 -6.30 -22.96 -9.43
CA LYS A 90 -7.52 -22.16 -9.61
C LYS A 90 -8.34 -22.13 -8.33
N ILE A 91 -8.97 -20.99 -8.05
CA ILE A 91 -9.89 -20.83 -6.92
C ILE A 91 -11.26 -21.37 -7.31
N SER A 92 -11.93 -22.10 -6.42
CA SER A 92 -13.27 -22.62 -6.64
C SER A 92 -14.30 -21.51 -6.85
N LYS A 93 -15.40 -21.83 -7.55
CA LYS A 93 -16.50 -20.87 -7.79
C LYS A 93 -17.09 -20.34 -6.48
N ILE A 94 -17.18 -21.18 -5.45
CA ILE A 94 -17.74 -20.85 -4.13
C ILE A 94 -16.83 -19.86 -3.40
N ALA A 95 -15.52 -20.13 -3.34
CA ALA A 95 -14.56 -19.22 -2.73
C ALA A 95 -14.52 -17.87 -3.46
N GLN A 96 -14.62 -17.86 -4.79
CA GLN A 96 -14.75 -16.63 -5.56
C GLN A 96 -16.04 -15.86 -5.21
N ASP A 97 -17.19 -16.53 -5.05
CA ASP A 97 -18.44 -15.88 -4.66
C ASP A 97 -18.38 -15.24 -3.27
N LEU A 98 -17.84 -15.96 -2.29
CA LEU A 98 -17.65 -15.46 -0.93
C LEU A 98 -16.70 -14.26 -0.91
N LEU A 99 -15.58 -14.34 -1.64
CA LEU A 99 -14.65 -13.22 -1.79
C LEU A 99 -15.37 -12.01 -2.39
N MET A 100 -16.11 -12.19 -3.49
CA MET A 100 -16.79 -11.10 -4.17
C MET A 100 -17.97 -10.51 -3.39
N GLN A 101 -18.58 -11.25 -2.46
CA GLN A 101 -19.56 -10.71 -1.52
C GLN A 101 -18.92 -9.67 -0.59
N GLU A 102 -17.77 -9.98 0.00
CA GLU A 102 -17.05 -9.04 0.87
C GLU A 102 -16.51 -7.83 0.10
N VAL A 103 -16.12 -8.03 -1.17
CA VAL A 103 -15.76 -6.93 -2.06
C VAL A 103 -16.93 -5.98 -2.29
N ARG A 104 -18.15 -6.49 -2.49
CA ARG A 104 -19.37 -5.65 -2.61
C ARG A 104 -19.68 -4.89 -1.32
N ASN A 105 -19.33 -5.47 -0.17
CA ASN A 105 -19.39 -4.81 1.13
C ASN A 105 -18.27 -3.76 1.33
N LYS A 106 -17.44 -3.53 0.30
CA LYS A 106 -16.32 -2.58 0.30
C LYS A 106 -15.22 -2.92 1.31
N ASP A 107 -15.06 -4.19 1.66
CA ASP A 107 -13.93 -4.59 2.48
C ASP A 107 -12.62 -4.47 1.70
N ARG A 108 -11.64 -3.83 2.33
CA ARG A 108 -10.37 -3.42 1.70
C ARG A 108 -9.44 -4.60 1.46
N LEU A 109 -9.42 -5.57 2.38
CA LEU A 109 -8.58 -6.75 2.27
C LEU A 109 -9.05 -7.63 1.11
N HIS A 110 -10.35 -7.86 1.01
CA HIS A 110 -10.96 -8.62 -0.08
C HIS A 110 -10.86 -7.90 -1.42
N THR A 111 -11.07 -6.57 -1.44
CA THR A 111 -10.90 -5.74 -2.64
C THR A 111 -9.49 -5.85 -3.20
N LEU A 112 -8.46 -5.75 -2.35
CA LEU A 112 -7.08 -5.93 -2.77
C LEU A 112 -6.83 -7.33 -3.35
N LEU A 113 -7.29 -8.38 -2.67
CA LEU A 113 -7.09 -9.74 -3.17
C LEU A 113 -7.76 -9.95 -4.52
N ALA A 114 -8.99 -9.49 -4.70
CA ALA A 114 -9.70 -9.60 -5.98
C ALA A 114 -8.94 -8.87 -7.11
N LEU A 115 -8.41 -7.67 -6.85
CA LEU A 115 -7.56 -6.93 -7.79
C LEU A 115 -6.30 -7.74 -8.17
N GLN A 116 -5.61 -8.29 -7.17
CA GLN A 116 -4.38 -9.07 -7.39
C GLN A 116 -4.65 -10.36 -8.16
N LEU A 117 -5.69 -11.11 -7.79
CA LEU A 117 -6.09 -12.35 -8.46
C LEU A 117 -6.49 -12.13 -9.91
N HIS A 118 -7.17 -11.01 -10.19
CA HIS A 118 -7.53 -10.65 -11.55
C HIS A 118 -6.29 -10.26 -12.37
N PHE A 119 -5.38 -9.47 -11.79
CA PHE A 119 -4.12 -9.09 -12.44
C PHE A 119 -3.30 -10.31 -12.91
N ILE A 120 -3.27 -11.38 -12.13
CA ILE A 120 -2.55 -12.62 -12.45
C ILE A 120 -3.40 -13.67 -13.19
N LYS A 121 -4.64 -13.32 -13.57
CA LYS A 121 -5.58 -14.22 -14.29
C LYS A 121 -5.88 -15.53 -13.54
N LYS A 122 -6.07 -15.45 -12.22
CA LYS A 122 -6.41 -16.58 -11.33
C LYS A 122 -7.81 -16.52 -10.73
N CYS A 123 -8.63 -15.56 -11.13
CA CYS A 123 -10.00 -15.42 -10.68
C CYS A 123 -10.89 -14.97 -11.85
N ASP A 124 -11.62 -15.92 -12.42
CA ASP A 124 -12.51 -15.70 -13.58
C ASP A 124 -13.66 -14.74 -13.20
N ARG A 125 -14.22 -14.86 -11.99
CA ARG A 125 -15.34 -14.02 -11.53
C ARG A 125 -14.91 -12.68 -10.91
N CYS A 126 -13.61 -12.41 -10.88
CA CYS A 126 -13.06 -11.12 -10.50
C CYS A 126 -13.09 -10.12 -11.66
N GLU A 127 -13.66 -10.47 -12.81
CA GLU A 127 -13.97 -9.57 -13.95
C GLU A 127 -14.68 -8.26 -13.55
N LYS A 128 -15.39 -8.25 -12.41
CA LYS A 128 -15.99 -7.03 -11.84
C LYS A 128 -15.00 -6.09 -11.15
N VAL A 129 -13.70 -6.39 -11.13
CA VAL A 129 -12.62 -5.47 -10.73
C VAL A 129 -12.75 -4.14 -11.48
N ARG A 130 -13.27 -4.16 -12.69
CA ARG A 130 -13.66 -2.97 -13.44
C ARG A 130 -14.56 -2.01 -12.64
N ASP A 131 -15.65 -2.51 -12.06
CA ASP A 131 -16.61 -1.70 -11.30
C ASP A 131 -16.01 -1.18 -9.98
N ILE A 132 -15.04 -1.92 -9.44
CA ILE A 132 -14.41 -1.61 -8.15
C ILE A 132 -13.28 -0.61 -8.32
N SER A 133 -12.47 -0.75 -9.38
CA SER A 133 -11.27 0.04 -9.67
C SER A 133 -11.56 1.47 -10.15
N ASN A 134 -12.83 1.83 -10.41
CA ASN A 134 -13.20 3.11 -11.04
C ASN A 134 -12.34 3.45 -12.26
N PHE A 135 -11.99 2.46 -13.08
CA PHE A 135 -11.09 2.62 -14.22
C PHE A 135 -11.50 3.71 -15.24
N ASP A 136 -12.77 4.14 -15.29
CA ASP A 136 -13.21 5.28 -16.11
C ASP A 136 -13.12 6.64 -15.38
N TYR A 137 -12.48 6.71 -14.21
CA TYR A 137 -12.40 7.92 -13.36
C TYR A 137 -11.85 9.17 -14.09
N TYR A 138 -10.75 9.03 -14.82
CA TYR A 138 -10.08 10.15 -15.52
C TYR A 138 -10.74 10.53 -16.86
N ARG A 139 -11.68 9.72 -17.38
CA ARG A 139 -12.31 9.97 -18.68
C ARG A 139 -13.40 11.04 -18.66
N PHE A 140 -13.92 11.39 -17.48
CA PHE A 140 -15.00 12.34 -17.36
C PHE A 140 -14.48 13.71 -16.92
N SER A 141 -14.55 14.69 -17.84
CA SER A 141 -14.23 16.11 -17.60
C SER A 141 -15.03 16.74 -16.45
N ASN A 142 -16.13 16.10 -16.05
CA ASN A 142 -17.08 16.59 -15.04
C ASN A 142 -16.96 15.82 -13.71
N SER A 143 -15.92 15.01 -13.51
CA SER A 143 -15.68 14.34 -12.23
C SER A 143 -15.54 15.37 -11.10
N ASN A 144 -16.18 15.09 -9.96
CA ASN A 144 -16.09 15.95 -8.77
C ASN A 144 -15.03 15.43 -7.79
N VAL A 145 -14.74 16.23 -6.76
CA VAL A 145 -13.71 15.88 -5.76
C VAL A 145 -14.10 14.65 -4.95
N GLN A 146 -15.40 14.39 -4.76
CA GLN A 146 -15.84 13.20 -4.03
C GLN A 146 -15.41 11.92 -4.74
N LYS A 147 -15.41 11.92 -6.08
CA LYS A 147 -14.89 10.80 -6.87
C LYS A 147 -13.37 10.66 -6.71
N LEU A 148 -12.63 11.76 -6.69
CA LEU A 148 -11.19 11.77 -6.38
C LEU A 148 -10.92 11.15 -5.01
N LEU A 149 -11.58 11.67 -3.97
CA LEU A 149 -11.45 11.18 -2.60
C LEU A 149 -11.85 9.71 -2.47
N TYR A 150 -12.87 9.24 -3.20
CA TYR A 150 -13.24 7.83 -3.21
C TYR A 150 -12.10 6.92 -3.70
N THR A 151 -11.31 7.36 -4.69
CA THR A 151 -10.10 6.61 -5.13
C THR A 151 -9.01 6.54 -4.06
N GLU A 152 -9.09 7.40 -3.04
CA GLU A 152 -8.22 7.39 -1.87
C GLU A 152 -8.85 6.69 -0.66
N GLY A 153 -10.02 6.06 -0.82
CA GLY A 153 -10.76 5.39 0.26
C GLY A 153 -11.77 6.30 0.99
N GLY A 154 -11.92 7.54 0.52
CA GLY A 154 -12.85 8.56 1.00
C GLY A 154 -12.14 9.85 1.43
N ASN A 155 -12.76 10.62 2.32
CA ASN A 155 -12.10 11.78 2.94
C ASN A 155 -10.89 11.37 3.78
N PHE A 156 -10.15 12.33 4.35
CA PHE A 156 -8.91 12.04 5.10
C PHE A 156 -9.11 10.98 6.18
N LYS A 157 -10.20 11.08 6.96
CA LYS A 157 -10.50 10.17 8.09
C LYS A 157 -10.74 8.73 7.64
N SER A 158 -11.35 8.55 6.48
CA SER A 158 -11.60 7.23 5.87
C SER A 158 -10.50 6.77 4.92
N SER A 159 -9.53 7.62 4.59
CA SER A 159 -8.55 7.33 3.54
C SER A 159 -7.77 6.03 3.80
N PHE A 160 -7.37 5.35 2.72
CA PHE A 160 -6.57 4.14 2.80
C PHE A 160 -5.27 4.39 3.54
N VAL A 161 -4.57 5.48 3.22
CA VAL A 161 -3.29 5.81 3.85
C VAL A 161 -3.42 6.00 5.36
N LEU A 162 -4.46 6.71 5.83
CA LEU A 162 -4.65 6.96 7.27
C LEU A 162 -5.05 5.68 8.00
N HIS A 163 -5.99 4.90 7.45
CA HIS A 163 -6.38 3.61 8.04
C HIS A 163 -5.22 2.61 8.06
N GLY A 164 -4.41 2.56 6.99
CA GLY A 164 -3.24 1.68 6.93
C GLY A 164 -2.26 1.99 8.06
N GLU A 165 -1.99 3.27 8.29
CA GLU A 165 -1.11 3.70 9.37
C GLU A 165 -1.74 3.50 10.75
N ALA A 166 -3.04 3.77 10.91
CA ALA A 166 -3.72 3.55 12.19
C ALA A 166 -3.75 2.07 12.60
N PHE A 167 -3.99 1.16 11.66
CA PHE A 167 -3.86 -0.28 11.91
C PHE A 167 -2.42 -0.69 12.27
N LEU A 168 -1.41 -0.12 11.61
CA LEU A 168 0.01 -0.36 11.96
C LEU A 168 0.32 0.13 13.38
N CYS A 169 -0.09 1.36 13.73
CA CYS A 169 0.10 1.91 15.06
C CYS A 169 -0.53 1.01 16.13
N LYS A 170 -1.76 0.52 15.90
CA LYS A 170 -2.40 -0.44 16.80
C LYS A 170 -1.65 -1.77 16.89
N ALA A 171 -1.11 -2.29 15.80
CA ALA A 171 -0.29 -3.50 15.83
C ALA A 171 0.98 -3.31 16.67
N LEU A 172 1.65 -2.16 16.52
CA LEU A 172 2.87 -1.83 17.25
C LEU A 172 2.61 -1.55 18.74
N GLU A 173 1.49 -0.91 19.09
CA GLU A 173 1.01 -0.77 20.46
C GLU A 173 0.68 -2.14 21.07
N SER A 174 -0.06 -2.99 20.35
CA SER A 174 -0.43 -4.32 20.86
C SER A 174 0.77 -5.23 21.10
N LYS A 175 1.89 -5.00 20.41
CA LYS A 175 3.16 -5.72 20.65
C LYS A 175 3.72 -5.48 22.05
N SER A 176 3.51 -4.30 22.63
CA SER A 176 4.02 -3.98 23.99
C SER A 176 3.22 -4.68 25.09
N LEU A 177 2.02 -5.19 24.76
CA LEU A 177 1.13 -5.92 25.65
C LEU A 177 1.21 -7.42 25.29
N GLU A 178 1.82 -8.21 26.17
CA GLU A 178 2.23 -9.62 25.96
C GLU A 178 1.15 -10.58 25.40
N SER A 179 0.88 -10.56 24.10
CA SER A 179 -0.01 -11.53 23.44
C SER A 179 0.54 -11.99 22.09
N LYS A 180 1.64 -12.77 22.13
CA LYS A 180 2.23 -13.41 20.93
C LYS A 180 1.30 -14.43 20.21
N LYS A 181 0.06 -14.60 20.69
CA LYS A 181 -0.94 -15.54 20.13
C LYS A 181 -2.27 -14.86 19.75
N ASP A 182 -2.39 -13.53 19.89
CA ASP A 182 -3.65 -12.88 19.55
C ASP A 182 -3.85 -12.85 18.03
N SER A 183 -4.87 -13.58 17.57
CA SER A 183 -5.31 -13.55 16.17
C SER A 183 -5.53 -12.11 15.70
N LYS A 184 -5.98 -11.23 16.60
CA LYS A 184 -6.16 -9.78 16.37
C LYS A 184 -4.88 -9.07 15.92
N LEU A 185 -3.71 -9.43 16.47
CA LEU A 185 -2.42 -8.83 16.07
C LEU A 185 -2.14 -9.07 14.59
N ALA A 186 -2.36 -10.30 14.12
CA ALA A 186 -2.20 -10.63 12.71
C ALA A 186 -3.20 -9.90 11.81
N GLN A 187 -4.46 -9.74 12.27
CA GLN A 187 -5.46 -8.97 11.54
C GLN A 187 -5.07 -7.50 11.38
N TYR A 188 -4.50 -6.88 12.42
CA TYR A 188 -3.98 -5.51 12.33
C TYR A 188 -2.93 -5.36 11.22
N PHE A 189 -1.98 -6.30 11.14
CA PHE A 189 -0.97 -6.30 10.07
C PHE A 189 -1.58 -6.54 8.68
N LEU A 190 -2.50 -7.50 8.53
CA LEU A 190 -3.18 -7.77 7.25
C LEU A 190 -4.00 -6.57 6.75
N LYS A 191 -4.78 -5.96 7.64
CA LYS A 191 -5.58 -4.77 7.29
C LYS A 191 -4.68 -3.58 6.98
N SER A 192 -3.58 -3.39 7.71
CA SER A 192 -2.59 -2.35 7.42
C SER A 192 -1.94 -2.57 6.05
N TYR A 193 -1.47 -3.78 5.75
CA TYR A 193 -0.96 -4.18 4.43
C TYR A 193 -1.96 -3.84 3.31
N ALA A 194 -3.22 -4.24 3.47
CA ALA A 194 -4.22 -4.06 2.43
C ALA A 194 -4.46 -2.59 2.11
N ASN A 195 -4.58 -1.77 3.16
CA ASN A 195 -4.77 -0.33 3.03
C ASN A 195 -3.57 0.35 2.35
N PHE A 196 -2.34 0.02 2.73
CA PHE A 196 -1.16 0.60 2.10
C PHE A 196 -1.03 0.22 0.62
N MET A 197 -1.31 -1.04 0.27
CA MET A 197 -1.32 -1.44 -1.14
C MET A 197 -2.34 -0.66 -1.95
N LEU A 198 -3.58 -0.53 -1.45
CA LEU A 198 -4.63 0.24 -2.14
C LEU A 198 -4.29 1.73 -2.26
N ALA A 199 -3.53 2.27 -1.29
CA ALA A 199 -3.04 3.65 -1.30
C ALA A 199 -1.83 3.88 -2.22
N GLY A 200 -1.28 2.84 -2.86
CA GLY A 200 -0.07 2.93 -3.69
C GLY A 200 1.24 2.98 -2.90
N LEU A 201 1.22 2.70 -1.59
CA LEU A 201 2.40 2.67 -0.71
C LEU A 201 2.95 1.25 -0.59
N HIS A 202 3.36 0.68 -1.73
CA HIS A 202 3.63 -0.76 -1.86
C HIS A 202 4.77 -1.23 -0.95
N THR A 203 5.89 -0.51 -0.87
CA THR A 203 7.04 -0.88 -0.01
C THR A 203 6.64 -0.85 1.46
N ARG A 204 5.89 0.17 1.88
CA ARG A 204 5.37 0.24 3.26
C ARG A 204 4.46 -0.96 3.55
N ALA A 205 3.57 -1.31 2.63
CA ALA A 205 2.71 -2.47 2.78
C ALA A 205 3.51 -3.77 2.97
N LEU A 206 4.53 -4.01 2.13
CA LEU A 206 5.38 -5.19 2.26
C LEU A 206 6.15 -5.21 3.58
N ASN A 207 6.67 -4.06 4.01
CA ASN A 207 7.37 -3.94 5.29
C ASN A 207 6.45 -4.30 6.47
N VAL A 208 5.19 -3.86 6.43
CA VAL A 208 4.17 -4.22 7.42
C VAL A 208 3.90 -5.72 7.42
N LEU A 209 3.73 -6.33 6.24
CA LEU A 209 3.48 -7.77 6.10
C LEU A 209 4.64 -8.60 6.66
N LEU A 210 5.88 -8.26 6.27
CA LEU A 210 7.08 -8.94 6.73
C LEU A 210 7.30 -8.75 8.23
N TYR A 211 7.07 -7.55 8.74
CA TYR A 211 7.17 -7.29 10.17
C TYR A 211 6.13 -8.08 10.96
N GLY A 212 4.89 -8.16 10.47
CA GLY A 212 3.83 -8.99 11.05
C GLY A 212 4.21 -10.46 11.10
N LEU A 213 4.78 -11.01 10.03
CA LEU A 213 5.31 -12.38 9.99
C LEU A 213 6.46 -12.62 10.96
N SER A 214 7.30 -11.61 11.21
CA SER A 214 8.39 -11.74 12.18
C SER A 214 7.91 -11.82 13.62
N LEU A 215 6.72 -11.28 13.89
CA LEU A 215 6.13 -11.19 15.23
C LEU A 215 5.05 -12.25 15.50
N THR A 216 4.45 -12.80 14.45
CA THR A 216 3.32 -13.72 14.52
C THR A 216 3.61 -14.98 13.72
N ASN A 217 3.09 -16.12 14.17
CA ASN A 217 3.08 -17.37 13.38
C ASN A 217 1.69 -17.56 12.73
N ASP A 218 1.13 -16.50 12.15
CA ASP A 218 -0.23 -16.52 11.61
C ASP A 218 -0.28 -17.05 10.17
N ASN A 219 -1.20 -17.98 9.93
CA ASN A 219 -1.34 -18.66 8.65
C ASN A 219 -1.83 -17.72 7.53
N ALA A 220 -2.65 -16.72 7.84
CA ALA A 220 -3.18 -15.81 6.82
C ALA A 220 -2.11 -14.81 6.37
N LEU A 221 -1.29 -14.29 7.28
CA LEU A 221 -0.09 -13.51 6.93
C LEU A 221 0.87 -14.33 6.07
N TYR A 222 1.10 -15.60 6.43
CA TYR A 222 2.01 -16.47 5.68
C TYR A 222 1.45 -16.81 4.29
N ALA A 223 0.18 -17.19 4.19
CA ALA A 223 -0.49 -17.46 2.92
C ALA A 223 -0.47 -16.24 2.00
N THR A 224 -0.61 -15.03 2.56
CA THR A 224 -0.49 -13.77 1.81
C THR A 224 0.91 -13.62 1.23
N PHE A 225 1.95 -13.76 2.06
CA PHE A 225 3.33 -13.62 1.58
C PHE A 225 3.70 -14.70 0.54
N LYS A 226 3.32 -15.96 0.79
CA LYS A 226 3.51 -17.08 -0.14
C LYS A 226 2.82 -16.80 -1.49
N PHE A 227 1.59 -16.29 -1.47
CA PHE A 227 0.88 -15.89 -2.68
C PHE A 227 1.63 -14.83 -3.47
N LEU A 228 2.05 -13.75 -2.81
CA LEU A 228 2.78 -12.66 -3.46
C LEU A 228 4.11 -13.14 -4.06
N ALA A 229 4.84 -13.97 -3.32
CA ALA A 229 6.12 -14.52 -3.76
C ALA A 229 5.97 -15.53 -4.90
N SER A 230 4.90 -16.35 -4.89
CA SER A 230 4.67 -17.38 -5.91
C SER A 230 4.20 -16.82 -7.25
N ASN A 231 3.72 -15.58 -7.26
CA ASN A 231 3.21 -14.90 -8.46
C ASN A 231 4.06 -13.68 -8.85
N ASP A 232 5.30 -13.62 -8.36
CA ASP A 232 6.29 -12.59 -8.69
C ASP A 232 5.88 -11.15 -8.37
N ILE A 233 4.84 -10.97 -7.53
CA ILE A 233 4.31 -9.64 -7.16
C ILE A 233 5.34 -8.89 -6.28
N VAL A 234 6.19 -9.62 -5.56
CA VAL A 234 7.14 -9.04 -4.60
C VAL A 234 8.57 -9.54 -4.79
N ILE A 235 8.77 -10.82 -5.13
CA ILE A 235 10.10 -11.42 -5.39
C ILE A 235 10.21 -11.72 -6.89
N LEU A 236 11.26 -11.26 -7.56
CA LEU A 236 11.57 -11.73 -8.91
C LEU A 236 11.77 -13.25 -8.92
N LYS A 237 10.98 -13.94 -9.75
CA LYS A 237 10.92 -15.40 -9.87
C LYS A 237 12.28 -16.08 -9.69
N ASN A 238 12.43 -16.76 -8.56
CA ASN A 238 13.42 -17.82 -8.43
C ASN A 238 12.64 -19.08 -8.04
N LEU A 239 12.56 -20.04 -8.98
CA LEU A 239 11.85 -21.32 -8.79
C LEU A 239 12.28 -22.02 -7.49
N ASN A 240 13.56 -21.87 -7.09
CA ASN A 240 14.08 -22.42 -5.85
C ASN A 240 13.52 -21.72 -4.61
N SER A 241 13.26 -20.40 -4.67
CA SER A 241 12.70 -19.64 -3.55
C SER A 241 11.23 -20.00 -3.30
N VAL A 242 10.43 -20.17 -4.36
CA VAL A 242 9.03 -20.61 -4.24
C VAL A 242 8.92 -22.06 -3.74
N HIS A 243 9.81 -22.94 -4.22
CA HIS A 243 9.88 -24.32 -3.74
C HIS A 243 10.31 -24.40 -2.26
N LEU A 244 11.29 -23.58 -1.87
CA LEU A 244 11.73 -23.49 -0.48
C LEU A 244 10.61 -22.99 0.45
N LEU A 245 9.80 -22.02 0.01
CA LEU A 245 8.61 -21.60 0.77
C LEU A 245 7.63 -22.76 0.98
N LYS A 246 7.36 -23.58 -0.06
CA LYS A 246 6.50 -24.77 0.06
C LYS A 246 7.07 -25.83 1.03
N ILE A 247 8.39 -26.03 1.06
CA ILE A 247 9.03 -26.93 2.03
C ILE A 247 8.91 -26.36 3.45
N MET A 248 9.10 -25.04 3.61
CA MET A 248 9.02 -24.37 4.90
C MET A 248 7.61 -24.40 5.51
N GLU A 249 6.54 -24.53 4.70
CA GLU A 249 5.16 -24.75 5.16
C GLU A 249 4.98 -26.05 5.97
N LEU A 250 5.84 -27.04 5.74
CA LEU A 250 5.78 -28.34 6.41
C LEU A 250 6.52 -28.38 7.76
N ASP A 251 7.39 -27.40 8.04
CA ASP A 251 8.20 -27.36 9.26
C ASP A 251 7.85 -26.13 10.12
N SER A 252 6.87 -26.32 11.00
CA SER A 252 6.06 -25.28 11.66
C SER A 252 6.77 -24.34 12.65
N LYS A 253 8.10 -24.41 12.80
CA LYS A 253 8.85 -23.64 13.80
C LYS A 253 9.85 -22.69 13.13
N ASN A 254 9.50 -21.39 13.11
CA ASN A 254 10.31 -20.24 12.65
C ASN A 254 10.31 -19.93 11.15
N TYR A 255 9.12 -19.85 10.53
CA TYR A 255 8.94 -19.45 9.13
C TYR A 255 9.73 -18.19 8.72
N PHE A 256 9.76 -17.15 9.56
CA PHE A 256 10.40 -15.89 9.21
C PHE A 256 11.94 -15.94 9.20
N LYS A 257 12.56 -16.66 10.15
CA LYS A 257 14.03 -16.87 10.17
C LYS A 257 14.47 -17.60 8.89
N ASN A 258 13.63 -18.53 8.45
CA ASN A 258 13.81 -19.34 7.25
C ASN A 258 13.58 -18.52 5.96
N ILE A 259 12.57 -17.63 5.92
CA ILE A 259 12.34 -16.69 4.81
C ILE A 259 13.51 -15.71 4.62
N ASN A 260 14.09 -15.19 5.72
CA ASN A 260 15.25 -14.28 5.67
C ASN A 260 16.52 -14.95 5.12
N MET A 261 16.60 -16.28 5.10
CA MET A 261 17.72 -17.02 4.52
C MET A 261 17.61 -17.17 2.99
N ILE A 262 16.48 -16.78 2.39
CA ILE A 262 16.33 -16.79 0.92
C ILE A 262 17.30 -15.79 0.32
N ARG A 263 18.24 -16.28 -0.50
CA ARG A 263 19.38 -15.53 -1.09
C ARG A 263 18.97 -14.22 -1.82
N ASN A 264 17.72 -14.14 -2.30
CA ASN A 264 17.18 -12.99 -3.02
C ASN A 264 16.16 -12.15 -2.21
N PHE A 265 15.88 -12.49 -0.95
CA PHE A 265 14.93 -11.75 -0.11
C PHE A 265 15.36 -10.29 0.11
N LYS A 266 16.68 -10.03 0.12
CA LYS A 266 17.24 -8.67 0.20
C LYS A 266 17.04 -7.82 -1.05
N ASN A 267 16.66 -8.44 -2.16
CA ASN A 267 16.41 -7.77 -3.44
C ASN A 267 14.93 -7.48 -3.66
N LEU A 268 14.09 -7.64 -2.62
CA LEU A 268 12.70 -7.17 -2.60
C LEU A 268 12.68 -5.65 -2.83
N LYS A 269 12.45 -5.25 -4.07
CA LYS A 269 12.11 -3.87 -4.42
C LYS A 269 10.68 -3.88 -4.92
N ALA A 270 9.76 -3.31 -4.14
CA ALA A 270 8.44 -3.02 -4.66
C ALA A 270 8.56 -1.85 -5.64
N ILE A 271 7.76 -1.89 -6.71
CA ILE A 271 7.59 -0.73 -7.58
C ILE A 271 6.77 0.29 -6.79
N GLU A 272 7.43 1.33 -6.29
CA GLU A 272 6.74 2.51 -5.75
C GLU A 272 6.14 3.30 -6.92
N GLY A 273 4.85 3.58 -6.85
CA GLY A 273 4.19 4.46 -7.81
C GLY A 273 4.40 5.92 -7.45
N SER A 274 3.95 6.87 -8.28
CA SER A 274 3.87 8.30 -7.91
C SER A 274 2.89 8.56 -6.75
N LEU A 275 2.82 9.79 -6.20
CA LEU A 275 1.90 10.10 -5.08
C LEU A 275 0.41 9.94 -5.43
N VAL A 276 0.08 10.11 -6.71
CA VAL A 276 -1.25 9.87 -7.26
C VAL A 276 -1.54 8.39 -7.50
N SER A 277 -0.52 7.53 -7.35
CA SER A 277 -0.69 6.10 -7.50
C SER A 277 -1.60 5.54 -6.42
N ASN A 278 -2.59 4.76 -6.86
CA ASN A 278 -3.53 4.02 -6.05
C ASN A 278 -4.10 2.87 -6.90
N TYR A 279 -5.06 2.12 -6.34
CA TYR A 279 -5.64 0.96 -6.99
C TYR A 279 -6.30 1.21 -8.37
N VAL A 280 -6.62 2.47 -8.72
CA VAL A 280 -7.19 2.84 -10.04
C VAL A 280 -6.19 2.54 -11.16
N ILE A 281 -4.90 2.78 -10.93
CA ILE A 281 -3.84 2.49 -11.91
C ILE A 281 -3.81 0.99 -12.22
N SER A 282 -3.92 0.16 -11.19
CA SER A 282 -3.97 -1.30 -11.36
C SER A 282 -5.16 -1.71 -12.23
N GLY A 283 -6.35 -1.14 -11.99
CA GLY A 283 -7.53 -1.40 -12.82
C GLY A 283 -7.35 -0.99 -14.29
N LEU A 284 -6.59 0.08 -14.53
CA LEU A 284 -6.32 0.56 -15.88
C LEU A 284 -5.35 -0.32 -16.66
N LEU A 285 -4.27 -0.73 -15.99
CA LEU A 285 -3.29 -1.65 -16.56
C LEU A 285 -3.95 -3.00 -16.84
N ILE A 286 -4.83 -3.49 -15.96
CA ILE A 286 -5.64 -4.69 -16.19
C ILE A 286 -6.46 -4.57 -17.47
N ARG A 287 -7.21 -3.48 -17.66
CA ARG A 287 -8.00 -3.28 -18.88
C ARG A 287 -7.14 -3.36 -20.13
N ASP A 288 -6.01 -2.66 -20.14
CA ASP A 288 -5.13 -2.64 -21.30
C ASP A 288 -4.43 -3.99 -21.53
N MET A 289 -4.18 -4.78 -20.47
CA MET A 289 -3.75 -6.18 -20.59
C MET A 289 -4.83 -7.08 -21.18
N ASP A 290 -6.09 -6.92 -20.77
CA ASP A 290 -7.21 -7.71 -21.31
C ASP A 290 -7.51 -7.36 -22.78
N MET A 291 -7.28 -6.11 -23.17
CA MET A 291 -7.35 -5.66 -24.56
C MET A 291 -6.11 -6.04 -25.37
N GLY A 292 -5.11 -6.73 -24.79
CA GLY A 292 -3.88 -7.14 -25.46
C GLY A 292 -2.95 -5.99 -25.87
N ARG A 293 -3.10 -4.80 -25.26
CA ARG A 293 -2.30 -3.61 -25.57
C ARG A 293 -0.94 -3.60 -24.87
N ILE A 294 -0.87 -4.21 -23.70
CA ILE A 294 0.36 -4.39 -22.92
C ILE A 294 0.39 -5.80 -22.34
N LEU A 295 1.59 -6.32 -22.09
CA LEU A 295 1.77 -7.60 -21.42
C LEU A 295 1.98 -7.38 -19.91
N SER A 296 1.46 -8.31 -19.10
CA SER A 296 1.80 -8.35 -17.67
C SER A 296 3.32 -8.51 -17.50
N PRO A 297 3.98 -7.73 -16.62
CA PRO A 297 5.39 -7.88 -16.35
C PRO A 297 5.72 -9.22 -15.67
N PHE A 298 4.71 -9.92 -15.14
CA PHE A 298 4.82 -11.24 -14.52
C PHE A 298 4.50 -12.39 -15.50
N SER A 299 4.22 -12.07 -16.76
CA SER A 299 4.00 -13.10 -17.79
C SER A 299 5.27 -13.90 -18.03
N LYS A 300 5.15 -15.22 -18.26
CA LYS A 300 6.27 -16.05 -18.74
C LYS A 300 6.81 -15.62 -20.11
N PHE A 301 6.03 -14.83 -20.84
CA PHE A 301 6.39 -14.26 -22.14
C PHE A 301 6.94 -12.84 -22.02
N ALA A 302 7.07 -12.29 -20.81
CA ALA A 302 7.58 -10.95 -20.60
C ALA A 302 9.06 -10.88 -20.99
N THR A 303 9.37 -10.01 -21.95
CA THR A 303 10.72 -9.58 -22.30
C THR A 303 11.02 -8.23 -21.65
N GLN A 304 12.29 -7.83 -21.62
CA GLN A 304 12.70 -6.50 -21.13
C GLN A 304 11.93 -5.39 -21.86
N GLN A 305 11.75 -5.52 -23.18
CA GLN A 305 10.97 -4.59 -23.98
C GLN A 305 9.51 -4.49 -23.50
N THR A 306 8.81 -5.62 -23.33
CA THR A 306 7.40 -5.60 -22.87
C THR A 306 7.24 -5.09 -21.42
N ILE A 307 8.27 -5.28 -20.58
CA ILE A 307 8.30 -4.71 -19.23
C ILE A 307 8.46 -3.18 -19.31
N ASP A 308 9.29 -2.69 -20.22
CA ASP A 308 9.48 -1.25 -20.42
C ASP A 308 8.23 -0.61 -21.04
N GLU A 309 7.54 -1.28 -21.96
CA GLU A 309 6.22 -0.88 -22.47
C GLU A 309 5.17 -0.80 -21.34
N PHE A 310 5.14 -1.80 -20.45
CA PHE A 310 4.26 -1.79 -19.28
C PHE A 310 4.56 -0.59 -18.37
N LYS A 311 5.84 -0.31 -18.07
CA LYS A 311 6.25 0.83 -17.24
C LYS A 311 5.91 2.17 -17.88
N GLN A 312 6.13 2.32 -19.19
CA GLN A 312 5.74 3.52 -19.93
C GLN A 312 4.23 3.73 -19.85
N LYS A 313 3.44 2.66 -19.96
CA LYS A 313 1.99 2.73 -19.83
C LYS A 313 1.52 3.09 -18.43
N GLN A 314 2.19 2.57 -17.40
CA GLN A 314 1.98 2.96 -16.02
C GLN A 314 2.25 4.46 -15.83
N GLN A 315 3.41 4.95 -16.28
CA GLN A 315 3.79 6.37 -16.18
C GLN A 315 2.79 7.28 -16.91
N TYR A 316 2.32 6.86 -18.09
CA TYR A 316 1.26 7.56 -18.82
C TYR A 316 -0.01 7.72 -17.97
N TYR A 317 -0.48 6.64 -17.34
CA TYR A 317 -1.66 6.73 -16.48
C TYR A 317 -1.44 7.54 -15.19
N GLU A 318 -0.25 7.49 -14.62
CA GLU A 318 0.12 8.34 -13.48
C GLU A 318 0.00 9.82 -13.86
N GLN A 319 0.52 10.23 -15.02
CA GLN A 319 0.41 11.60 -15.53
C GLN A 319 -1.04 12.01 -15.81
N GLU A 320 -1.81 11.17 -16.50
CA GLU A 320 -3.23 11.44 -16.79
C GLU A 320 -4.07 11.61 -15.52
N LEU A 321 -3.81 10.79 -14.49
CA LEU A 321 -4.48 10.90 -13.19
C LEU A 321 -4.08 12.17 -12.44
N GLN A 322 -2.79 12.53 -12.48
CA GLN A 322 -2.30 13.78 -11.91
C GLN A 322 -2.97 14.99 -12.55
N ASP A 323 -2.97 15.08 -13.87
CA ASP A 323 -3.57 16.19 -14.61
C ASP A 323 -5.08 16.29 -14.38
N SER A 324 -5.76 15.14 -14.38
CA SER A 324 -7.19 15.06 -14.07
C SER A 324 -7.49 15.51 -12.65
N SER A 325 -6.69 15.06 -11.68
CA SER A 325 -6.84 15.45 -10.27
C SER A 325 -6.66 16.95 -10.09
N LEU A 326 -5.65 17.56 -10.72
CA LEU A 326 -5.46 19.01 -10.67
C LEU A 326 -6.63 19.78 -11.28
N LYS A 327 -7.21 19.32 -12.39
CA LYS A 327 -8.40 19.93 -12.99
C LYS A 327 -9.60 19.88 -12.05
N ILE A 328 -9.83 18.74 -11.41
CA ILE A 328 -10.91 18.55 -10.42
C ILE A 328 -10.72 19.49 -9.23
N LEU A 329 -9.49 19.58 -8.69
CA LEU A 329 -9.16 20.39 -7.53
C LEU A 329 -9.27 21.90 -7.82
N LYS A 330 -9.03 22.36 -9.05
CA LYS A 330 -9.25 23.78 -9.42
C LYS A 330 -10.69 24.22 -9.21
N ASN A 331 -11.66 23.32 -9.41
CA ASN A 331 -13.09 23.62 -9.27
C ASN A 331 -13.65 23.30 -7.87
N ALA A 332 -12.84 22.70 -7.00
CA ALA A 332 -13.22 22.26 -5.67
C ALA A 332 -13.36 23.40 -4.66
N THR A 333 -14.06 23.13 -3.56
CA THR A 333 -14.05 24.03 -2.39
C THR A 333 -12.69 23.97 -1.67
N LYS A 334 -12.34 25.01 -0.92
CA LYS A 334 -11.10 25.05 -0.10
C LYS A 334 -11.02 23.85 0.85
N GLN A 335 -12.13 23.45 1.46
CA GLN A 335 -12.19 22.32 2.38
C GLN A 335 -11.89 20.99 1.68
N GLU A 336 -12.45 20.75 0.50
CA GLU A 336 -12.23 19.52 -0.25
C GLU A 336 -10.79 19.38 -0.74
N ILE A 337 -10.18 20.48 -1.21
CA ILE A 337 -8.76 20.50 -1.61
C ILE A 337 -7.88 20.22 -0.39
N TYR A 338 -8.25 20.77 0.76
CA TYR A 338 -7.51 20.55 2.00
C TYR A 338 -7.57 19.07 2.46
N GLU A 339 -8.71 18.41 2.33
CA GLU A 339 -8.84 16.97 2.62
C GLU A 339 -7.91 16.14 1.73
N TYR A 340 -7.88 16.41 0.43
CA TYR A 340 -6.99 15.70 -0.49
C TYR A 340 -5.50 16.02 -0.24
N TYR A 341 -5.18 17.29 0.03
CA TYR A 341 -3.84 17.70 0.42
C TYR A 341 -3.32 16.93 1.63
N ARG A 342 -4.14 16.78 2.70
CA ARG A 342 -3.76 16.01 3.89
C ARG A 342 -3.45 14.54 3.56
N ILE A 343 -4.22 13.93 2.66
CA ILE A 343 -3.99 12.56 2.20
C ILE A 343 -2.61 12.47 1.52
N LEU A 344 -2.32 13.37 0.57
CA LEU A 344 -1.04 13.38 -0.15
C LEU A 344 0.15 13.66 0.76
N THR A 345 0.05 14.63 1.67
CA THR A 345 1.10 14.90 2.66
C THR A 345 1.38 13.68 3.53
N LEU A 346 0.33 12.96 3.95
CA LEU A 346 0.51 11.73 4.71
C LEU A 346 1.17 10.65 3.86
N LYS A 347 0.74 10.44 2.61
CA LYS A 347 1.38 9.49 1.69
C LYS A 347 2.87 9.79 1.54
N GLU A 348 3.21 11.04 1.22
CA GLU A 348 4.60 11.46 1.00
C GLU A 348 5.47 11.19 2.22
N ARG A 349 4.98 11.55 3.41
CA ARG A 349 5.67 11.28 4.68
C ARG A 349 5.94 9.78 4.90
N LEU A 350 5.05 8.91 4.43
CA LEU A 350 5.14 7.46 4.62
C LEU A 350 5.91 6.74 3.48
N LYS A 351 5.95 7.33 2.28
CA LYS A 351 6.53 6.78 1.06
C LYS A 351 8.05 6.64 1.10
N GLY A 352 8.72 7.47 1.93
CA GLY A 352 10.16 7.44 2.15
C GLY A 352 10.62 6.60 3.34
N GLN A 353 9.85 5.63 3.81
CA GLN A 353 10.25 4.74 4.91
C GLN A 353 10.42 3.30 4.43
N ILE A 354 11.53 3.04 3.73
CA ILE A 354 11.95 1.66 3.46
C ILE A 354 12.45 1.09 4.78
N SER A 355 11.86 -0.01 5.23
CA SER A 355 12.27 -0.65 6.46
C SER A 355 13.73 -1.07 6.39
N GLY A 356 14.50 -0.56 7.33
CA GLY A 356 15.82 -1.10 7.66
C GLY A 356 15.78 -2.55 8.18
N LEU A 357 14.65 -3.26 8.21
CA LEU A 357 14.65 -4.70 8.48
C LEU A 357 15.43 -5.50 7.42
N ILE A 358 15.58 -4.99 6.20
CA ILE A 358 16.43 -5.62 5.17
C ILE A 358 17.93 -5.42 5.48
N THR A 359 18.30 -4.39 6.26
CA THR A 359 19.69 -4.00 6.53
C THR A 359 20.17 -4.15 7.98
N LYS A 360 19.28 -4.16 8.98
CA LYS A 360 19.60 -4.18 10.43
C LYS A 360 19.34 -5.51 11.15
N LEU A 361 19.12 -6.61 10.41
CA LEU A 361 19.18 -7.96 10.98
C LEU A 361 20.61 -8.57 10.88
N TYR A 362 21.61 -7.69 10.75
CA TYR A 362 23.04 -7.99 10.84
C TYR A 362 23.60 -7.46 12.15
#